data_AF-A0A5B0S3N7-F1
#
_entry.id   AF-A0A5B0S3N7-F1
#
_cell.length_a   1.000
_cell.length_b   1.000
_cell.length_c   1.000
_cell.angle_alpha   90.00
_cell.angle_beta   90.00
_cell.angle_gamma   90.00
#
_symmetry.space_group_name_H-M   'P 1'
#
loop_
_entity.id
_entity.type
_entity.pdbx_description
1 polymer ?
#
loop_
_entity_poly.entity_id
_entity_poly.type
_entity_poly.pdbx_seq_one_letter_code
_entity_poly.pdbx_strand_id
1 'polypeptide(L)'
;MTRLFEPTSFVQHSVDTASPSLLDKLGTFTDFKHGNPFVGNPRFSGPAELPRNQHVAVLPYQMFREGSNLDVAATHQIEHIKNKNLKPLSIETEREYASLGKSYNALTDKERIALGKYMETEVITSSQADKIALERLNWFSRRSAGTIWWKAGLVGKADPRISDDIGLITIGDILRFGNEEQAMKLTNEDVEKMFRELKQVSLKNIHDVARVKPLNVKLLDQGRNIVPERPLLFEQRMTDLTDAASENVQQMTPEMKTDMFEALYLVSGYSPKQAQEFSKVALKNLDDKPDELGTLLKGPWKKTMQKLNLWKTPQKSVT
;
A
#
# COMPACT_ATOMS: atom_id res chain seq x y z
N MET A 1 50.43 -42.20 15.17
CA MET A 1 51.70 -41.55 14.81
C MET A 1 51.57 -40.07 15.12
N THR A 2 52.25 -39.64 16.17
CA THR A 2 52.25 -38.29 16.72
C THR A 2 53.42 -37.52 16.10
N ARG A 3 53.24 -36.28 15.65
CA ARG A 3 54.33 -35.33 15.44
C ARG A 3 53.98 -33.99 16.08
N LEU A 4 54.81 -33.63 17.05
CA LEU A 4 54.95 -32.32 17.68
C LEU A 4 56.06 -31.53 16.95
N PHE A 5 55.86 -30.20 16.91
CA PHE A 5 56.76 -29.03 16.81
C PHE A 5 58.29 -29.25 16.90
N GLU A 6 59.21 -28.42 16.37
CA GLU A 6 59.37 -26.93 16.23
C GLU A 6 60.73 -26.69 15.47
N PRO A 7 61.40 -25.51 15.36
CA PRO A 7 61.04 -24.08 15.52
C PRO A 7 61.58 -23.17 14.36
N THR A 8 61.19 -21.89 14.30
CA THR A 8 62.09 -20.86 13.76
C THR A 8 61.96 -19.52 14.49
N SER A 9 63.13 -18.90 14.66
CA SER A 9 63.54 -17.83 15.56
C SER A 9 63.06 -16.41 15.22
N PHE A 10 62.87 -15.61 16.27
CA PHE A 10 62.80 -14.15 16.30
C PHE A 10 64.20 -13.52 16.32
N VAL A 11 64.45 -12.43 15.56
CA VAL A 11 65.23 -11.24 15.99
C VAL A 11 64.74 -9.95 15.27
N GLN A 12 64.02 -9.14 16.04
CA GLN A 12 64.01 -7.69 16.30
C GLN A 12 64.63 -6.59 15.36
N HIS A 13 63.74 -5.63 15.02
CA HIS A 13 63.81 -4.14 14.91
C HIS A 13 65.06 -3.35 14.46
N SER A 14 64.85 -2.39 13.55
CA SER A 14 64.74 -0.95 13.90
C SER A 14 64.18 -0.09 12.74
N VAL A 15 63.49 0.98 13.14
CA VAL A 15 62.68 1.96 12.41
C VAL A 15 63.55 2.92 11.60
N ASP A 16 63.08 3.35 10.42
CA ASP A 16 63.30 4.73 9.96
C ASP A 16 62.08 5.28 9.20
N THR A 17 61.72 6.48 9.62
CA THR A 17 60.57 7.31 9.24
C THR A 17 60.70 7.93 7.84
N ALA A 18 59.64 7.86 7.03
CA ALA A 18 59.44 8.77 5.90
C ALA A 18 57.97 9.21 5.87
N SER A 19 57.74 10.52 6.03
CA SER A 19 56.44 11.16 5.90
C SER A 19 55.97 11.16 4.43
N PRO A 20 54.70 10.85 4.11
CA PRO A 20 54.22 11.01 2.75
C PRO A 20 53.97 12.50 2.44
N SER A 21 54.53 12.92 1.32
CA SER A 21 54.48 14.29 0.79
C SER A 21 53.08 14.69 0.31
N LEU A 22 52.86 16.00 0.21
CA LEU A 22 51.63 16.65 -0.29
C LEU A 22 51.21 16.26 -1.72
N LEU A 23 52.03 15.47 -2.44
CA LEU A 23 51.73 14.96 -3.79
C LEU A 23 50.95 13.64 -3.80
N ASP A 24 50.90 12.89 -2.70
CA ASP A 24 49.99 11.73 -2.59
C ASP A 24 48.52 12.16 -2.39
N LYS A 25 48.26 13.44 -2.15
CA LYS A 25 46.92 14.02 -1.96
C LYS A 25 46.27 14.59 -3.23
N LEU A 26 46.87 14.44 -4.41
CA LEU A 26 46.33 14.97 -5.68
C LEU A 26 46.12 13.91 -6.78
N GLY A 27 46.28 12.62 -6.47
CA GLY A 27 46.13 11.52 -7.42
C GLY A 27 44.70 11.01 -7.68
N THR A 28 43.65 11.76 -7.30
CA THR A 28 42.25 11.35 -7.54
C THR A 28 41.43 12.50 -8.12
N PHE A 29 41.88 13.03 -9.25
CA PHE A 29 41.00 13.72 -10.19
C PHE A 29 40.72 12.83 -11.41
N THR A 30 39.44 12.47 -11.51
CA THR A 30 38.69 12.06 -12.71
C THR A 30 39.10 10.78 -13.43
N ASP A 31 38.26 9.75 -13.27
CA ASP A 31 37.60 9.19 -14.46
C ASP A 31 36.11 8.95 -14.18
N PHE A 32 35.29 9.81 -14.79
CA PHE A 32 33.84 9.71 -14.86
C PHE A 32 33.51 8.84 -16.06
N LYS A 33 33.32 7.53 -15.85
CA LYS A 33 32.41 6.63 -16.61
C LYS A 33 32.69 5.19 -16.19
N HIS A 34 31.62 4.45 -15.90
CA HIS A 34 31.60 3.06 -15.45
C HIS A 34 31.77 2.83 -13.94
N GLY A 35 30.78 3.31 -13.17
CA GLY A 35 30.51 2.81 -11.83
C GLY A 35 29.86 1.42 -11.90
N ASN A 36 30.52 0.44 -11.29
CA ASN A 36 30.13 -0.94 -11.09
C ASN A 36 28.67 -1.06 -10.54
N PRO A 37 27.77 -1.89 -11.09
CA PRO A 37 26.35 -1.89 -10.70
C PRO A 37 26.01 -2.72 -9.44
N PHE A 38 26.99 -3.15 -8.66
CA PHE A 38 26.76 -4.02 -7.50
C PHE A 38 27.60 -3.64 -6.28
N VAL A 39 27.32 -2.51 -5.63
CA VAL A 39 27.36 -2.35 -4.16
C VAL A 39 26.51 -1.13 -3.83
N GLY A 40 25.23 -1.34 -3.53
CA GLY A 40 24.30 -0.26 -3.25
C GLY A 40 23.20 -0.73 -2.31
N ASN A 41 23.56 -1.23 -1.12
CA ASN A 41 22.66 -1.01 0.00
C ASN A 41 22.63 0.50 0.21
N PRO A 42 21.44 1.15 0.32
CA PRO A 42 21.39 2.48 0.89
C PRO A 42 22.11 2.38 2.24
N ARG A 43 23.22 3.10 2.42
CA ARG A 43 23.76 3.30 3.76
C ARG A 43 22.74 4.16 4.47
N PHE A 44 21.82 3.50 5.17
CA PHE A 44 20.93 4.15 6.11
C PHE A 44 21.78 4.74 7.21
N SER A 45 21.61 6.04 7.43
CA SER A 45 22.15 6.72 8.59
C SER A 45 21.61 6.04 9.85
N GLY A 46 22.49 5.48 10.68
CA GLY A 46 22.11 5.01 12.01
C GLY A 46 21.56 6.17 12.87
N PRO A 47 21.09 5.90 14.10
CA PRO A 47 20.56 6.91 15.02
C PRO A 47 21.50 8.13 15.24
N ALA A 48 22.81 7.93 15.06
CA ALA A 48 23.85 8.96 15.20
C ALA A 48 24.07 9.83 13.95
N GLU A 49 23.39 9.55 12.83
CA GLU A 49 23.69 10.14 11.51
C GLU A 49 22.52 10.91 10.88
N LEU A 50 21.51 11.34 11.67
CA LEU A 50 20.52 12.28 11.15
C LEU A 50 21.26 13.54 10.63
N PRO A 51 21.11 13.93 9.34
CA PRO A 51 21.80 15.07 8.80
C PRO A 51 21.51 16.32 9.63
N ARG A 52 22.56 17.08 10.01
CA ARG A 52 22.49 18.31 10.85
C ARG A 52 21.48 19.36 10.41
N ASN A 53 20.92 19.21 9.20
CA ASN A 53 20.01 20.12 8.54
C ASN A 53 18.53 19.79 8.83
N GLN A 54 18.26 18.68 9.53
CA GLN A 54 16.92 18.28 9.94
C GLN A 54 16.69 18.76 11.38
N HIS A 55 16.17 19.97 11.55
CA HIS A 55 15.82 20.48 12.89
C HIS A 55 14.71 19.61 13.52
N VAL A 56 15.12 18.71 14.41
CA VAL A 56 14.27 18.00 15.36
C VAL A 56 14.79 18.37 16.76
N ALA A 57 13.90 18.86 17.62
CA ALA A 57 14.30 19.39 18.94
C ALA A 57 14.79 18.27 19.87
N VAL A 58 14.21 17.08 19.76
CA VAL A 58 14.55 15.89 20.56
C VAL A 58 14.86 14.75 19.61
N LEU A 59 16.09 14.25 19.61
CA LEU A 59 16.52 13.15 18.75
C LEU A 59 15.95 11.81 19.23
N PRO A 60 15.73 10.83 18.34
CA PRO A 60 15.17 9.52 18.69
C PRO A 60 15.82 8.85 19.91
N TYR A 61 17.15 8.79 19.94
CA TYR A 61 17.92 8.17 21.03
C TYR A 61 17.84 8.93 22.37
N GLN A 62 17.35 10.17 22.37
CA GLN A 62 17.11 10.95 23.60
C GLN A 62 15.74 10.62 24.21
N MET A 63 14.80 10.13 23.40
CA MET A 63 13.45 9.76 23.81
C MET A 63 13.31 8.25 24.04
N PHE A 64 14.03 7.44 23.28
CA PHE A 64 13.96 5.99 23.29
C PHE A 64 15.34 5.39 23.59
N ARG A 65 15.36 4.13 24.04
CA ARG A 65 16.63 3.41 24.24
C ARG A 65 17.38 3.31 22.92
N GLU A 66 18.62 3.79 22.89
CA GLU A 66 19.49 3.74 21.72
C GLU A 66 19.58 2.30 21.15
N GLY A 67 19.43 2.18 19.83
CA GLY A 67 19.47 0.92 19.11
C GLY A 67 18.22 0.04 19.29
N SER A 68 17.21 0.49 20.03
CA SER A 68 15.92 -0.21 20.09
C SER A 68 15.15 -0.08 18.77
N ASN A 69 14.19 -1.00 18.54
CA ASN A 69 13.31 -0.91 17.37
C ASN A 69 12.56 0.44 17.31
N LEU A 70 12.24 1.03 18.46
CA LEU A 70 11.60 2.35 18.56
C LEU A 70 12.51 3.45 18.04
N ASP A 71 13.77 3.46 18.51
CA ASP A 71 14.79 4.42 18.08
C ASP A 71 15.08 4.31 16.58
N VAL A 72 15.25 3.08 16.08
CA VAL A 72 15.48 2.82 14.65
C VAL A 72 14.28 3.22 13.80
N ALA A 73 13.06 2.85 14.21
CA ALA A 73 11.84 3.22 13.48
C ALA A 73 11.64 4.74 13.47
N ALA A 74 11.87 5.43 14.59
CA ALA A 74 11.80 6.89 14.68
C ALA A 74 12.82 7.57 13.76
N THR A 75 14.07 7.11 13.79
CA THR A 75 15.14 7.62 12.92
C THR A 75 14.76 7.52 11.44
N HIS A 76 14.31 6.35 11.00
CA HIS A 76 13.86 6.15 9.62
C HIS A 76 12.66 7.04 9.26
N GLN A 77 11.67 7.16 10.15
CA GLN A 77 10.51 8.00 9.88
C GLN A 77 10.87 9.49 9.78
N ILE A 78 11.76 9.99 10.64
CA ILE A 78 12.27 11.37 10.57
C ILE A 78 12.97 11.60 9.24
N GLU A 79 13.88 10.70 8.85
CA GLU A 79 14.65 10.84 7.62
C GLU A 79 13.70 11.02 6.43
N HIS A 80 12.67 10.18 6.32
CA HIS A 80 11.73 10.21 5.21
C HIS A 80 10.80 11.42 5.22
N ILE A 81 10.29 11.79 6.39
CA ILE A 81 9.39 12.94 6.52
C ILE A 81 10.14 14.25 6.25
N LYS A 82 11.35 14.41 6.79
CA LYS A 82 12.13 15.65 6.64
C LYS A 82 12.80 15.78 5.27
N ASN A 83 13.32 14.68 4.71
CA ASN A 83 13.95 14.72 3.37
C ASN A 83 12.96 14.67 2.21
N LYS A 84 11.68 14.34 2.47
CA LYS A 84 10.63 14.23 1.44
C LYS A 84 11.03 13.33 0.26
N ASN A 85 11.85 12.32 0.53
CA ASN A 85 12.51 11.50 -0.49
C ASN A 85 11.93 10.08 -0.62
N LEU A 86 11.00 9.69 0.26
CA LEU A 86 10.49 8.33 0.27
C LEU A 86 9.51 8.09 -0.87
N LYS A 87 9.85 7.13 -1.72
CA LYS A 87 8.92 6.55 -2.68
C LYS A 87 7.95 5.65 -1.93
N PRO A 88 6.63 5.69 -2.21
CA PRO A 88 5.68 4.79 -1.56
C PRO A 88 6.04 3.32 -1.78
N LEU A 89 5.63 2.44 -0.87
CA LEU A 89 5.81 0.99 -1.01
C LEU A 89 5.12 0.51 -2.29
N SER A 90 5.81 -0.36 -3.02
CA SER A 90 5.40 -0.99 -4.27
C SER A 90 6.34 -2.16 -4.54
N ILE A 91 6.06 -2.98 -5.55
CA ILE A 91 6.98 -4.04 -6.00
C ILE A 91 8.39 -3.48 -6.25
N GLU A 92 8.50 -2.28 -6.81
CA GLU A 92 9.78 -1.64 -7.12
C GLU A 92 10.54 -1.13 -5.88
N THR A 93 9.86 -0.90 -4.76
CA THR A 93 10.43 -0.30 -3.53
C THR A 93 10.36 -1.24 -2.32
N GLU A 94 9.86 -2.46 -2.49
CA GLU A 94 9.69 -3.45 -1.41
C GLU A 94 10.99 -3.69 -0.61
N ARG A 95 12.14 -3.75 -1.29
CA ARG A 95 13.45 -3.91 -0.64
C ARG A 95 13.82 -2.76 0.28
N GLU A 96 13.51 -1.52 -0.10
CA GLU A 96 13.74 -0.33 0.74
C GLU A 96 12.86 -0.41 2.00
N TYR A 97 11.61 -0.86 1.83
CA TYR A 97 10.67 -1.07 2.93
C TYR A 97 10.97 -2.30 3.79
N ALA A 98 11.78 -3.26 3.34
CA ALA A 98 12.12 -4.43 4.15
C ALA A 98 12.86 -4.05 5.44
N SER A 99 13.79 -3.08 5.38
CA SER A 99 14.51 -2.59 6.57
C SER A 99 13.63 -1.73 7.47
N LEU A 100 12.91 -0.79 6.86
CA LEU A 100 12.03 0.15 7.55
C LEU A 100 10.85 -0.57 8.22
N GLY A 101 10.22 -1.48 7.48
CA GLY A 101 9.14 -2.33 7.92
C GLY A 101 9.55 -3.30 9.02
N LYS A 102 10.75 -3.89 8.96
CA LYS A 102 11.22 -4.83 10.00
C LYS A 102 11.20 -4.21 11.39
N SER A 103 11.78 -3.02 11.55
CA SER A 103 11.85 -2.34 12.85
C SER A 103 10.46 -1.89 13.32
N TYR A 104 9.64 -1.35 12.41
CA TYR A 104 8.28 -0.92 12.73
C TYR A 104 7.34 -2.08 13.10
N ASN A 105 7.44 -3.20 12.38
CA ASN A 105 6.61 -4.38 12.63
C ASN A 105 6.99 -5.13 13.91
N ALA A 106 8.25 -5.00 14.35
CA ALA A 106 8.70 -5.52 15.63
C ALA A 106 8.21 -4.71 16.84
N LEU A 107 7.62 -3.52 16.63
CA LEU A 107 7.00 -2.72 17.70
C LEU A 107 5.68 -3.33 18.15
N THR A 108 5.45 -3.31 19.45
CA THR A 108 4.13 -3.53 20.06
C THR A 108 3.19 -2.34 19.75
N ASP A 109 1.89 -2.53 19.92
CA ASP A 109 0.93 -1.44 19.68
C ASP A 109 1.15 -0.24 20.62
N LYS A 110 1.55 -0.49 21.86
CA LYS A 110 1.92 0.57 22.82
C LYS A 110 3.12 1.37 22.33
N GLU A 111 4.13 0.70 21.77
CA GLU A 111 5.31 1.35 21.21
C GLU A 111 4.97 2.12 19.93
N ARG A 112 4.10 1.59 19.05
CA ARG A 112 3.63 2.32 17.87
C ARG A 112 2.88 3.60 18.25
N ILE A 113 2.08 3.57 19.32
CA ILE A 113 1.42 4.77 19.87
C ILE A 113 2.45 5.77 20.40
N ALA A 114 3.46 5.29 21.15
CA ALA A 114 4.53 6.16 21.66
C ALA A 114 5.34 6.81 20.53
N LEU A 115 5.66 6.04 19.49
CA LEU A 115 6.33 6.53 18.28
C LEU A 115 5.48 7.58 17.57
N GLY A 116 4.19 7.32 17.36
CA GLY A 116 3.27 8.27 16.74
C GLY A 116 3.21 9.58 17.52
N LYS A 117 3.07 9.51 18.84
CA LYS A 117 3.07 10.70 19.72
C LYS A 117 4.37 11.50 19.59
N TYR A 118 5.52 10.82 19.63
CA TYR A 118 6.81 11.47 19.45
C TYR A 118 6.94 12.18 18.09
N MET A 119 6.54 11.51 17.00
CA MET A 119 6.58 12.12 15.67
C MET A 119 5.66 13.34 15.56
N GLU A 120 4.48 13.30 16.18
CA GLU A 120 3.54 14.42 16.19
C GLU A 120 4.03 15.61 17.01
N THR A 121 4.61 15.37 18.19
CA THR A 121 5.02 16.45 19.11
C THR A 121 6.38 17.03 18.78
N GLU A 122 7.36 16.19 18.42
CA GLU A 122 8.76 16.62 18.28
C GLU A 122 9.19 16.87 16.83
N VAL A 123 8.48 16.26 15.86
CA VAL A 123 8.92 16.25 14.45
C VAL A 123 7.99 17.04 13.53
N ILE A 124 6.68 16.80 13.61
CA ILE A 124 5.70 17.26 12.60
C ILE A 124 4.97 18.56 13.01
N THR A 125 4.86 18.83 14.31
CA THR A 125 4.33 20.03 15.02
C THR A 125 3.12 20.78 14.42
N SER A 126 3.11 21.18 13.14
CA SER A 126 2.00 21.90 12.49
C SER A 126 1.74 21.57 11.01
N SER A 127 2.45 20.61 10.40
CA SER A 127 2.32 20.32 8.97
C SER A 127 1.28 19.21 8.68
N GLN A 128 0.12 19.58 8.13
CA GLN A 128 -0.90 18.60 7.73
C GLN A 128 -0.40 17.63 6.66
N ALA A 129 0.45 18.11 5.73
CA ALA A 129 1.03 17.27 4.70
C ALA A 129 1.97 16.20 5.30
N ASP A 130 2.75 16.57 6.31
CA ASP A 130 3.68 15.63 6.97
C ASP A 130 2.92 14.64 7.86
N LYS A 131 1.79 15.04 8.46
CA LYS A 131 0.88 14.09 9.15
C LYS A 131 0.36 13.02 8.20
N ILE A 132 -0.17 13.43 7.05
CA ILE A 132 -0.63 12.50 6.00
C ILE A 132 0.52 11.60 5.52
N ALA A 133 1.71 12.16 5.35
CA ALA A 133 2.89 11.39 4.96
C ALA A 133 3.30 10.36 6.02
N LEU A 134 3.25 10.71 7.30
CA LEU A 134 3.55 9.80 8.42
C LEU A 134 2.53 8.67 8.49
N GLU A 135 1.24 8.98 8.36
CA GLU A 135 0.17 7.97 8.40
C GLU A 135 0.32 6.98 7.25
N ARG A 136 0.60 7.47 6.04
CA ARG A 136 0.90 6.63 4.87
C ARG A 136 2.16 5.80 5.09
N LEU A 137 3.21 6.39 5.65
CA LEU A 137 4.45 5.68 5.98
C LEU A 137 4.18 4.55 6.97
N ASN A 138 3.44 4.82 8.06
CA ASN A 138 3.03 3.83 9.02
C ASN A 138 2.24 2.69 8.38
N TRP A 139 1.30 3.01 7.49
CA TRP A 139 0.51 2.02 6.77
C TRP A 139 1.40 1.14 5.89
N PHE A 140 2.29 1.73 5.08
CA PHE A 140 3.21 0.98 4.23
C PHE A 140 4.22 0.16 5.04
N SER A 141 4.76 0.69 6.14
CA SER A 141 5.62 -0.06 7.07
C SER A 141 4.93 -1.33 7.57
N ARG A 142 3.67 -1.23 7.98
CA ARG A 142 2.86 -2.40 8.38
C ARG A 142 2.70 -3.37 7.24
N ARG A 143 2.33 -2.85 6.07
CA ARG A 143 2.00 -3.65 4.90
C ARG A 143 3.21 -4.39 4.30
N SER A 144 4.43 -3.90 4.52
CA SER A 144 5.68 -4.47 4.01
C SER A 144 5.98 -5.90 4.44
N ALA A 145 5.32 -6.42 5.48
CA ALA A 145 5.46 -7.82 5.90
C ALA A 145 4.56 -8.79 5.13
N GLY A 146 3.64 -8.29 4.28
CA GLY A 146 2.71 -9.10 3.50
C GLY A 146 2.95 -9.01 1.98
N THR A 147 2.14 -9.74 1.21
CA THR A 147 2.24 -9.80 -0.26
C THR A 147 2.05 -8.44 -0.92
N ILE A 148 3.02 -7.95 -1.69
CA ILE A 148 2.96 -6.68 -2.42
C ILE A 148 2.64 -6.96 -3.90
N TRP A 149 1.41 -6.65 -4.34
CA TRP A 149 0.97 -6.89 -5.73
C TRP A 149 0.91 -5.61 -6.58
N TRP A 150 0.95 -4.43 -5.96
CA TRP A 150 0.82 -3.16 -6.66
C TRP A 150 2.18 -2.59 -7.09
N LYS A 151 2.19 -1.87 -8.21
CA LYS A 151 3.40 -1.24 -8.75
C LYS A 151 3.46 0.25 -8.39
N ALA A 152 4.64 0.84 -8.55
CA ALA A 152 4.90 2.26 -8.35
C ALA A 152 3.94 3.15 -9.16
N GLY A 153 3.46 2.67 -10.31
CA GLY A 153 2.49 3.38 -11.15
C GLY A 153 1.12 3.60 -10.48
N LEU A 154 0.67 2.69 -9.60
CA LEU A 154 -0.57 2.86 -8.82
C LEU A 154 -0.43 4.02 -7.85
N VAL A 155 0.56 3.89 -6.98
CA VAL A 155 0.81 4.80 -5.86
C VAL A 155 1.28 6.17 -6.32
N GLY A 156 1.92 6.26 -7.50
CA GLY A 156 2.35 7.53 -8.09
C GLY A 156 1.26 8.32 -8.81
N LYS A 157 0.15 7.68 -9.21
CA LYS A 157 -0.98 8.33 -9.91
C LYS A 157 -2.18 8.60 -9.03
N ALA A 158 -2.31 7.88 -7.91
CA ALA A 158 -3.38 8.07 -6.95
C ALA A 158 -3.17 9.36 -6.14
N ASP A 159 -4.27 9.98 -5.66
CA ASP A 159 -4.18 11.19 -4.83
C ASP A 159 -3.88 10.82 -3.35
N PRO A 160 -2.67 11.12 -2.84
CA PRO A 160 -2.29 10.76 -1.48
C PRO A 160 -3.04 11.54 -0.41
N ARG A 161 -3.60 12.73 -0.73
CA ARG A 161 -4.29 13.59 0.25
C ARG A 161 -5.62 13.00 0.71
N ILE A 162 -6.20 12.12 -0.11
CA ILE A 162 -7.43 11.41 0.19
C ILE A 162 -7.18 9.90 0.38
N SER A 163 -5.90 9.49 0.49
CA SER A 163 -5.48 8.09 0.59
C SER A 163 -6.14 7.21 -0.48
N ASP A 164 -6.13 7.69 -1.72
CA ASP A 164 -6.66 6.96 -2.88
C ASP A 164 -5.81 5.71 -3.16
N ASP A 165 -4.49 5.82 -3.04
CA ASP A 165 -3.55 4.70 -3.17
C ASP A 165 -3.88 3.56 -2.20
N ILE A 166 -4.00 3.86 -0.92
CA ILE A 166 -4.30 2.84 0.10
C ILE A 166 -5.70 2.27 -0.10
N GLY A 167 -6.68 3.09 -0.47
CA GLY A 167 -8.03 2.61 -0.80
C GLY A 167 -8.02 1.63 -1.98
N LEU A 168 -7.28 1.94 -3.04
CA LEU A 168 -7.14 1.09 -4.22
C LEU A 168 -6.38 -0.21 -3.88
N ILE A 169 -5.30 -0.14 -3.10
CA ILE A 169 -4.58 -1.34 -2.64
C ILE A 169 -5.52 -2.22 -1.81
N THR A 170 -6.34 -1.61 -0.95
CA THR A 170 -7.31 -2.35 -0.14
C THR A 170 -8.39 -3.01 -1.01
N ILE A 171 -8.89 -2.34 -2.06
CA ILE A 171 -9.79 -2.96 -3.05
C ILE A 171 -9.14 -4.18 -3.72
N GLY A 172 -7.89 -4.07 -4.17
CA GLY A 172 -7.23 -5.22 -4.79
C GLY A 172 -6.91 -6.33 -3.79
N ASP A 173 -6.67 -6.02 -2.51
CA ASP A 173 -6.56 -7.04 -1.44
C ASP A 173 -7.92 -7.77 -1.25
N ILE A 174 -9.04 -7.05 -1.20
CA ILE A 174 -10.40 -7.63 -1.13
C ILE A 174 -10.64 -8.54 -2.33
N LEU A 175 -10.29 -8.07 -3.54
CA LEU A 175 -10.41 -8.80 -4.80
C LEU A 175 -9.27 -9.82 -5.05
N ARG A 176 -8.45 -10.12 -4.03
CA ARG A 176 -7.40 -11.15 -4.04
C ARG A 176 -6.38 -11.00 -5.18
N PHE A 177 -5.96 -9.77 -5.51
CA PHE A 177 -4.99 -9.47 -6.58
C PHE A 177 -3.61 -10.09 -6.35
N GLY A 178 -3.25 -10.39 -5.10
CA GLY A 178 -1.99 -11.09 -4.77
C GLY A 178 -1.88 -12.51 -5.32
N ASN A 179 -2.95 -13.09 -5.89
CA ASN A 179 -2.95 -14.39 -6.52
C ASN A 179 -3.57 -14.31 -7.92
N GLU A 180 -2.84 -13.76 -8.89
CA GLU A 180 -3.36 -13.47 -10.25
C GLU A 180 -3.80 -14.73 -11.02
N GLU A 181 -3.18 -15.89 -10.76
CA GLU A 181 -3.35 -17.10 -11.58
C GLU A 181 -4.58 -17.95 -11.21
N GLN A 182 -5.17 -17.73 -10.03
CA GLN A 182 -6.26 -18.56 -9.52
C GLN A 182 -7.60 -17.84 -9.64
N ALA A 183 -8.60 -18.45 -10.30
CA ALA A 183 -9.98 -17.96 -10.29
C ALA A 183 -10.52 -17.88 -8.84
N MET A 184 -11.32 -16.85 -8.52
CA MET A 184 -11.88 -16.74 -7.18
C MET A 184 -12.99 -17.77 -7.00
N LYS A 185 -12.72 -18.83 -6.24
CA LYS A 185 -13.76 -19.69 -5.69
C LYS A 185 -14.29 -19.01 -4.44
N LEU A 186 -15.54 -18.55 -4.49
CA LEU A 186 -16.18 -17.76 -3.43
C LEU A 186 -17.35 -18.53 -2.83
N THR A 187 -17.45 -18.53 -1.49
CA THR A 187 -18.66 -18.94 -0.77
C THR A 187 -19.63 -17.77 -0.62
N ASN A 188 -20.82 -18.02 -0.06
CA ASN A 188 -21.77 -16.94 0.22
C ASN A 188 -21.27 -15.97 1.28
N GLU A 189 -20.57 -16.49 2.30
CA GLU A 189 -19.94 -15.62 3.30
C GLU A 189 -18.82 -14.77 2.67
N ASP A 190 -18.04 -15.33 1.73
CA ASP A 190 -17.03 -14.57 0.99
C ASP A 190 -17.66 -13.42 0.20
N VAL A 191 -18.74 -13.69 -0.56
CA VAL A 191 -19.45 -12.68 -1.36
C VAL A 191 -19.99 -11.54 -0.48
N GLU A 192 -20.66 -11.88 0.62
CA GLU A 192 -21.19 -10.90 1.58
C GLU A 192 -20.08 -10.02 2.14
N LYS A 193 -19.01 -10.66 2.64
CA LYS A 193 -17.87 -9.98 3.23
C LYS A 193 -17.22 -9.04 2.22
N MET A 194 -16.98 -9.50 1.00
CA MET A 194 -16.33 -8.71 -0.04
C MET A 194 -17.16 -7.48 -0.42
N PHE A 195 -18.48 -7.60 -0.62
CA PHE A 195 -19.30 -6.41 -0.90
C PHE A 195 -19.33 -5.42 0.25
N ARG A 196 -19.42 -5.90 1.49
CA ARG A 196 -19.37 -5.05 2.68
C ARG A 196 -18.03 -4.30 2.76
N GLU A 197 -16.91 -4.99 2.57
CA GLU A 197 -15.58 -4.38 2.62
C GLU A 197 -15.36 -3.40 1.46
N LEU A 198 -15.81 -3.74 0.24
CA LEU A 198 -15.77 -2.84 -0.92
C LEU A 198 -16.58 -1.56 -0.70
N LYS A 199 -17.76 -1.68 -0.10
CA LYS A 199 -18.57 -0.52 0.31
C LYS A 199 -17.81 0.33 1.33
N GLN A 200 -17.29 -0.27 2.40
CA GLN A 200 -16.60 0.47 3.47
C GLN A 200 -15.39 1.25 2.96
N VAL A 201 -14.48 0.61 2.21
CA VAL A 201 -13.28 1.27 1.67
C VAL A 201 -13.60 2.38 0.66
N SER A 202 -14.73 2.24 -0.04
CA SER A 202 -15.18 3.24 -1.02
C SER A 202 -15.97 4.38 -0.38
N LEU A 203 -16.51 4.20 0.83
CA LEU A 203 -17.21 5.25 1.58
C LEU A 203 -16.28 6.05 2.48
N LYS A 204 -15.23 5.43 3.03
CA LYS A 204 -14.34 6.06 4.01
C LYS A 204 -12.87 5.96 3.60
N ASN A 205 -12.08 6.95 3.98
CA ASN A 205 -10.63 6.88 3.85
C ASN A 205 -10.00 6.19 5.08
N ILE A 206 -8.68 6.11 5.11
CA ILE A 206 -7.94 5.44 6.19
C ILE A 206 -8.10 6.10 7.57
N HIS A 207 -8.62 7.33 7.62
CA HIS A 207 -8.89 8.09 8.84
C HIS A 207 -10.37 8.01 9.26
N ASP A 208 -11.12 7.05 8.69
CA ASP A 208 -12.58 6.91 8.89
C ASP A 208 -13.40 8.14 8.42
N VAL A 209 -12.78 9.04 7.64
CA VAL A 209 -13.46 10.22 7.09
C VAL A 209 -14.19 9.85 5.82
N ALA A 210 -15.46 10.25 5.72
CA ALA A 210 -16.28 10.03 4.54
C ALA A 210 -15.64 10.61 3.27
N ARG A 211 -15.59 9.80 2.22
CA ARG A 211 -15.13 10.21 0.90
C ARG A 211 -16.18 11.10 0.24
N VAL A 212 -15.73 12.17 -0.41
CA VAL A 212 -16.59 13.02 -1.25
C VAL A 212 -16.47 12.62 -2.72
N LYS A 213 -15.28 12.17 -3.12
CA LYS A 213 -14.95 11.72 -4.48
C LYS A 213 -14.84 10.20 -4.52
N PRO A 214 -15.25 9.56 -5.62
CA PRO A 214 -15.03 8.13 -5.83
C PRO A 214 -13.53 7.82 -5.91
N LEU A 215 -13.16 6.60 -5.53
CA LEU A 215 -11.84 6.04 -5.80
C LEU A 215 -11.63 5.90 -7.31
N ASN A 216 -10.42 6.19 -7.79
CA ASN A 216 -10.11 6.03 -9.21
C ASN A 216 -9.75 4.57 -9.54
N VAL A 217 -10.76 3.69 -9.54
CA VAL A 217 -10.60 2.24 -9.76
C VAL A 217 -9.92 1.89 -11.09
N LYS A 218 -9.93 2.79 -12.08
CA LYS A 218 -9.21 2.60 -13.35
C LYS A 218 -7.69 2.46 -13.16
N LEU A 219 -7.16 2.90 -12.02
CA LEU A 219 -5.75 2.72 -11.67
C LEU A 219 -5.42 1.28 -11.24
N LEU A 220 -6.42 0.44 -10.92
CA LEU A 220 -6.24 -0.99 -10.60
C LEU A 220 -5.85 -1.79 -11.84
N ASP A 221 -6.20 -1.31 -13.03
CA ASP A 221 -5.87 -1.90 -14.31
C ASP A 221 -4.44 -1.53 -14.75
N GLN A 222 -3.47 -1.85 -13.90
CA GLN A 222 -2.04 -1.54 -14.04
C GLN A 222 -1.45 -2.17 -15.31
N GLY A 223 -1.33 -1.40 -16.39
CA GLY A 223 -0.76 -1.87 -17.65
C GLY A 223 0.71 -2.31 -17.56
N ARG A 224 0.97 -3.55 -18.00
CA ARG A 224 2.10 -3.91 -18.89
C ARG A 224 1.82 -5.12 -19.77
N ASN A 225 0.82 -5.94 -19.42
CA ASN A 225 0.31 -7.00 -20.28
C ASN A 225 -1.20 -6.84 -20.45
N ILE A 226 -1.65 -5.74 -21.07
CA ILE A 226 -2.94 -5.78 -21.76
C ILE A 226 -2.71 -6.69 -22.95
N VAL A 227 -2.75 -8.00 -22.72
CA VAL A 227 -2.97 -8.96 -23.80
C VAL A 227 -4.35 -8.56 -24.33
N PRO A 228 -4.48 -8.10 -25.59
CA PRO A 228 -5.72 -7.50 -26.09
C PRO A 228 -6.97 -8.39 -25.88
N GLU A 229 -6.76 -9.69 -25.70
CA GLU A 229 -7.78 -10.71 -25.55
C GLU A 229 -8.05 -11.15 -24.10
N ARG A 230 -7.27 -10.70 -23.11
CA ARG A 230 -7.50 -11.03 -21.69
C ARG A 230 -8.21 -9.88 -20.97
N PRO A 231 -9.30 -10.15 -20.21
CA PRO A 231 -9.93 -9.14 -19.39
C PRO A 231 -8.92 -8.59 -18.37
N LEU A 232 -9.07 -7.31 -18.04
CA LEU A 232 -8.25 -6.68 -17.01
C LEU A 232 -8.52 -7.37 -15.66
N LEU A 233 -7.51 -7.48 -14.80
CA LEU A 233 -7.63 -8.24 -13.55
C LEU A 233 -8.78 -7.73 -12.68
N PHE A 234 -9.00 -6.41 -12.60
CA PHE A 234 -10.15 -5.85 -11.90
C PHE A 234 -11.48 -6.31 -12.49
N GLU A 235 -11.63 -6.23 -13.82
CA GLU A 235 -12.85 -6.67 -14.50
C GLU A 235 -13.09 -8.17 -14.31
N GLN A 236 -12.04 -8.98 -14.37
CA GLN A 236 -12.14 -10.41 -14.13
C GLN A 236 -12.58 -10.70 -12.68
N ARG A 237 -11.96 -10.06 -11.69
CA ARG A 237 -12.30 -10.28 -10.28
C ARG A 237 -13.69 -9.78 -9.92
N MET A 238 -14.10 -8.65 -10.48
CA MET A 238 -15.48 -8.18 -10.33
C MET A 238 -16.48 -9.12 -11.00
N THR A 239 -16.13 -9.71 -12.15
CA THR A 239 -16.95 -10.74 -12.81
C THR A 239 -17.11 -11.97 -11.92
N ASP A 240 -16.02 -12.52 -11.40
CA ASP A 240 -16.05 -13.66 -10.47
C ASP A 240 -16.96 -13.37 -9.26
N LEU A 241 -16.84 -12.18 -8.67
CA LEU A 241 -17.66 -11.76 -7.52
C LEU A 241 -19.15 -11.63 -7.87
N THR A 242 -19.49 -10.98 -9.00
CA THR A 242 -20.89 -10.80 -9.39
C THR A 242 -21.54 -12.09 -9.89
N ASP A 243 -20.78 -12.98 -10.54
CA ASP A 243 -21.27 -14.29 -10.94
C ASP A 243 -21.56 -15.16 -9.71
N ALA A 244 -20.66 -15.21 -8.73
CA ALA A 244 -20.90 -15.92 -7.46
C ALA A 244 -22.12 -15.34 -6.71
N ALA A 245 -22.28 -14.02 -6.73
CA ALA A 245 -23.46 -13.35 -6.18
C ALA A 245 -24.76 -13.75 -6.92
N SER A 246 -24.70 -13.88 -8.25
CA SER A 246 -25.85 -14.25 -9.09
C SER A 246 -26.39 -15.64 -8.77
N GLU A 247 -25.52 -16.58 -8.38
CA GLU A 247 -25.87 -17.95 -8.04
C GLU A 247 -26.60 -18.05 -6.69
N ASN A 248 -26.49 -17.02 -5.85
CA ASN A 248 -26.94 -17.05 -4.45
C ASN A 248 -27.98 -15.98 -4.12
N VAL A 249 -28.56 -15.36 -5.14
CA VAL A 249 -29.57 -14.30 -5.04
C VAL A 249 -30.70 -14.64 -4.07
N GLN A 250 -31.20 -15.88 -4.08
CA GLN A 250 -32.33 -16.29 -3.23
C GLN A 250 -31.99 -16.31 -1.74
N GLN A 251 -30.71 -16.40 -1.38
CA GLN A 251 -30.24 -16.47 0.01
C GLN A 251 -29.83 -15.08 0.55
N MET A 252 -29.83 -14.04 -0.31
CA MET A 252 -29.42 -12.70 0.10
C MET A 252 -30.49 -11.99 0.91
N THR A 253 -30.12 -11.52 2.10
CA THR A 253 -30.97 -10.65 2.91
C THR A 253 -31.13 -9.26 2.26
N PRO A 254 -32.15 -8.47 2.66
CA PRO A 254 -32.29 -7.08 2.20
C PRO A 254 -31.04 -6.21 2.46
N GLU A 255 -30.37 -6.43 3.59
CA GLU A 255 -29.14 -5.73 3.96
C GLU A 255 -28.00 -6.09 3.00
N MET A 256 -27.84 -7.38 2.67
CA MET A 256 -26.85 -7.84 1.71
C MET A 256 -27.08 -7.22 0.32
N LYS A 257 -28.33 -7.17 -0.14
CA LYS A 257 -28.69 -6.54 -1.43
C LYS A 257 -28.37 -5.05 -1.43
N THR A 258 -28.61 -4.36 -0.30
CA THR A 258 -28.28 -2.95 -0.13
C THR A 258 -26.78 -2.71 -0.19
N ASP A 259 -26.00 -3.46 0.59
CA ASP A 259 -24.54 -3.37 0.60
C ASP A 259 -23.95 -3.67 -0.78
N MET A 260 -24.46 -4.71 -1.46
CA MET A 260 -24.07 -5.07 -2.82
C MET A 260 -24.34 -3.93 -3.80
N PHE A 261 -25.56 -3.41 -3.90
CA PHE A 261 -25.85 -2.35 -4.88
C PHE A 261 -25.03 -1.08 -4.63
N GLU A 262 -24.88 -0.67 -3.37
CA GLU A 262 -24.03 0.47 -3.04
C GLU A 262 -22.57 0.21 -3.43
N ALA A 263 -22.01 -0.95 -3.08
CA ALA A 263 -20.66 -1.33 -3.47
C ALA A 263 -20.49 -1.31 -4.99
N LEU A 264 -21.43 -1.88 -5.74
CA LEU A 264 -21.38 -1.95 -7.21
C LEU A 264 -21.36 -0.57 -7.85
N TYR A 265 -22.19 0.38 -7.39
CA TYR A 265 -22.14 1.75 -7.90
C TYR A 265 -20.86 2.49 -7.48
N LEU A 266 -20.39 2.30 -6.24
CA LEU A 266 -19.14 2.89 -5.76
C LEU A 266 -17.94 2.45 -6.61
N VAL A 267 -17.77 1.14 -6.81
CA VAL A 267 -16.67 0.58 -7.62
C VAL A 267 -16.86 0.78 -9.12
N SER A 268 -18.05 1.24 -9.56
CA SER A 268 -18.27 1.73 -10.93
C SER A 268 -17.84 3.18 -11.14
N GLY A 269 -17.36 3.85 -10.08
CA GLY A 269 -16.86 5.23 -10.13
C GLY A 269 -17.90 6.30 -9.81
N TYR A 270 -19.04 5.93 -9.21
CA TYR A 270 -20.01 6.92 -8.71
C TYR A 270 -19.61 7.44 -7.33
N SER A 271 -19.89 8.71 -7.06
CA SER A 271 -19.64 9.29 -5.73
C SER A 271 -20.51 8.62 -4.66
N PRO A 272 -20.10 8.65 -3.37
CA PRO A 272 -20.89 8.06 -2.27
C PRO A 272 -22.36 8.48 -2.24
N LYS A 273 -22.64 9.77 -2.48
CA LYS A 273 -24.00 10.27 -2.56
C LYS A 273 -24.79 9.64 -3.72
N GLN A 274 -24.20 9.61 -4.91
CA GLN A 274 -24.83 9.01 -6.10
C GLN A 274 -25.04 7.51 -5.92
N ALA A 275 -24.07 6.79 -5.37
CA ALA A 275 -24.17 5.36 -5.14
C ALA A 275 -25.33 5.02 -4.19
N GLN A 276 -25.53 5.83 -3.13
CA GLN A 276 -26.65 5.68 -2.20
C GLN A 276 -28.01 6.00 -2.86
N GLU A 277 -28.07 7.02 -3.72
CA GLU A 277 -29.30 7.35 -4.46
C GLU A 277 -29.64 6.25 -5.48
N PHE A 278 -28.65 5.78 -6.22
CA PHE A 278 -28.84 4.75 -7.25
C PHE A 278 -29.09 3.37 -6.66
N SER A 279 -28.52 3.04 -5.50
CA SER A 279 -28.82 1.78 -4.80
C SER A 279 -30.29 1.71 -4.39
N LYS A 280 -30.85 2.80 -3.85
CA LYS A 280 -32.28 2.88 -3.49
C LYS A 280 -33.18 2.67 -4.70
N VAL A 281 -32.85 3.27 -5.85
CA VAL A 281 -33.61 3.08 -7.09
C VAL A 281 -33.48 1.64 -7.60
N ALA A 282 -32.28 1.06 -7.55
CA ALA A 282 -32.04 -0.31 -7.98
C ALA A 282 -32.76 -1.34 -7.09
N LEU A 283 -32.80 -1.12 -5.77
CA LEU A 283 -33.58 -1.92 -4.83
C LEU A 283 -35.08 -1.85 -5.13
N LYS A 284 -35.61 -0.65 -5.42
CA LYS A 284 -37.01 -0.52 -5.83
C LYS A 284 -37.30 -1.27 -7.14
N ASN A 285 -36.43 -1.14 -8.13
CA ASN A 285 -36.55 -1.90 -9.38
C ASN A 285 -36.49 -3.42 -9.12
N LEU A 286 -35.71 -3.85 -8.13
CA LEU A 286 -35.63 -5.25 -7.72
C LEU A 286 -36.93 -5.72 -7.07
N ASP A 287 -37.57 -4.90 -6.24
CA ASP A 287 -38.87 -5.23 -5.64
C ASP A 287 -39.95 -5.42 -6.72
N ASP A 288 -39.92 -4.58 -7.77
CA ASP A 288 -40.82 -4.67 -8.92
C ASP A 288 -40.49 -5.87 -9.84
N LYS A 289 -39.23 -6.33 -9.85
CA LYS A 289 -38.70 -7.35 -10.76
C LYS A 289 -37.69 -8.30 -10.09
N PRO A 290 -38.11 -9.13 -9.12
CA PRO A 290 -37.21 -9.90 -8.25
C PRO A 290 -36.36 -10.92 -9.03
N ASP A 291 -36.91 -11.49 -10.11
CA ASP A 291 -36.25 -12.52 -10.91
C ASP A 291 -35.13 -11.97 -11.82
N GLU A 292 -35.05 -10.65 -12.01
CA GLU A 292 -34.03 -10.04 -12.86
C GLU A 292 -32.65 -9.96 -12.19
N LEU A 293 -32.52 -10.12 -10.87
CA LEU A 293 -31.25 -9.92 -10.16
C LEU A 293 -30.14 -10.89 -10.60
N GLY A 294 -30.47 -12.18 -10.73
CA GLY A 294 -29.51 -13.17 -11.19
C GLY A 294 -29.00 -12.83 -12.59
N THR A 295 -29.90 -12.41 -13.47
CA THR A 295 -29.57 -11.98 -14.84
C THR A 295 -28.80 -10.66 -14.86
N LEU A 296 -29.07 -9.75 -13.93
CA LEU A 296 -28.38 -8.47 -13.80
C LEU A 296 -26.90 -8.69 -13.50
N LEU A 297 -26.61 -9.53 -12.50
CA LEU A 297 -25.27 -9.77 -11.97
C LEU A 297 -24.42 -10.69 -12.85
N LYS A 298 -25.07 -11.59 -13.60
CA LYS A 298 -24.38 -12.61 -14.40
C LYS A 298 -23.72 -12.06 -15.66
N GLY A 299 -22.48 -12.50 -15.87
CA GLY A 299 -21.65 -12.26 -17.03
C GLY A 299 -20.56 -11.21 -16.81
N PRO A 300 -19.80 -10.87 -17.87
CA PRO A 300 -18.64 -9.98 -17.76
C PRO A 300 -18.98 -8.65 -17.10
N TRP A 301 -18.10 -8.20 -16.19
CA TRP A 301 -18.27 -6.98 -15.40
C TRP A 301 -18.71 -5.77 -16.23
N LYS A 302 -18.10 -5.56 -17.40
CA LYS A 302 -18.47 -4.48 -18.33
C LYS A 302 -19.95 -4.52 -18.75
N LYS A 303 -20.52 -5.70 -18.98
CA LYS A 303 -21.94 -5.88 -19.28
C LYS A 303 -22.80 -5.67 -18.04
N THR A 304 -22.37 -6.19 -16.89
CA THR A 304 -23.04 -5.97 -15.60
C THR A 304 -23.14 -4.48 -15.28
N MET A 305 -22.06 -3.71 -15.47
CA MET A 305 -22.07 -2.24 -15.36
C MET A 305 -23.06 -1.56 -16.32
N GLN A 306 -23.16 -2.00 -17.57
CA GLN A 306 -24.11 -1.44 -18.52
C GLN A 306 -25.56 -1.67 -18.05
N LYS A 307 -25.87 -2.85 -17.53
CA LYS A 307 -27.20 -3.15 -16.99
C LYS A 307 -27.47 -2.36 -15.71
N LEU A 308 -26.51 -2.29 -14.78
CA LEU A 308 -26.59 -1.47 -13.56
C LEU A 308 -26.85 0.00 -13.90
N ASN A 309 -26.25 0.53 -14.96
CA ASN A 309 -26.49 1.90 -15.41
C ASN A 309 -27.92 2.17 -15.88
N LEU A 310 -28.67 1.14 -16.29
CA LEU A 310 -30.11 1.28 -16.57
C LEU A 310 -30.89 1.31 -15.26
N TRP A 311 -30.45 0.55 -14.26
CA TRP A 311 -31.09 0.38 -12.96
C TRP A 311 -30.91 1.57 -11.99
N LYS A 312 -30.14 2.59 -12.38
CA LYS A 312 -30.08 3.87 -11.65
C LYS A 312 -31.31 4.76 -11.85
N THR A 313 -32.17 4.40 -12.80
CA THR A 313 -33.46 5.07 -13.07
C THR A 313 -34.61 4.08 -12.91
N PRO A 314 -35.81 4.54 -12.50
CA PRO A 314 -36.98 3.67 -12.39
C PRO A 314 -37.26 2.95 -13.71
N GLN A 315 -37.37 1.63 -13.66
CA GLN A 315 -37.76 0.84 -14.83
C GLN A 315 -39.27 0.93 -15.00
N LYS A 316 -39.73 1.17 -16.24
CA LYS A 316 -41.17 1.09 -16.52
C LYS A 316 -41.60 -0.37 -16.32
N SER A 317 -42.63 -0.57 -15.50
CA SER A 317 -43.38 -1.82 -15.47
C SER A 317 -44.03 -2.00 -16.84
N VAL A 318 -43.63 -3.04 -17.56
CA VAL A 318 -44.40 -3.51 -18.71
C VAL A 318 -45.49 -4.39 -18.12
N THR A 319 -46.66 -3.78 -17.90
CA THR A 319 -47.90 -4.49 -17.58
C THR A 319 -48.33 -5.38 -18.73
#